data_AF-A0A9D2PQ40-F1
#
_entry.id   AF-A0A9D2PQ40-F1
#
_cell.length_a   1.000
_cell.length_b   1.000
_cell.length_c   1.000
_cell.angle_alpha   90.00
_cell.angle_beta   90.00
_cell.angle_gamma   90.00
#
_symmetry.space_group_name_H-M   'P 1'
#
loop_
_entity.id
_entity.type
_entity.pdbx_description
1 polymer ?
#
loop_
_entity_poly.entity_id
_entity_poly.type
_entity_poly.pdbx_seq_one_letter_code
_entity_poly.pdbx_strand_id
1 'polypeptide(L)'
;MRFGDYCKDKALLLLFNGAALLALSVFLALLGNQKTAIFLIGLVWILVVAGYLLADYFLRRNYFRELDQVLSELDQRYLIAEVMKPGHRLADRLYWEILRKSNKSVIEKIHQMEDSQKEYKEYVESW
;
A
#
# COMPACT_ATOMS: atom_id res chain seq x y z
N MET A 1 4.44 1.27 -9.41
CA MET A 1 5.39 0.52 -8.54
C MET A 1 6.29 -0.38 -9.37
N ARG A 2 7.62 -0.19 -9.31
CA ARG A 2 8.58 -1.10 -9.94
C ARG A 2 8.66 -2.39 -9.13
N PHE A 3 8.82 -3.54 -9.80
CA PHE A 3 8.90 -4.84 -9.15
C PHE A 3 10.10 -4.94 -8.18
N GLY A 4 11.22 -4.28 -8.52
CA GLY A 4 12.42 -4.26 -7.68
C GLY A 4 12.22 -3.59 -6.30
N ASP A 5 11.45 -2.50 -6.24
CA ASP A 5 11.21 -1.80 -4.96
C ASP A 5 10.28 -2.62 -4.05
N TYR A 6 9.32 -3.33 -4.64
CA TYR A 6 8.45 -4.26 -3.91
C TYR A 6 9.22 -5.47 -3.36
N CYS A 7 10.16 -6.03 -4.14
CA CYS A 7 11.03 -7.11 -3.64
C CYS A 7 11.95 -6.64 -2.51
N LYS A 8 12.42 -5.39 -2.54
CA LYS A 8 13.20 -4.80 -1.44
C LYS A 8 12.37 -4.64 -0.17
N ASP A 9 11.13 -4.16 -0.29
CA ASP A 9 10.20 -4.02 0.84
C ASP A 9 9.90 -5.39 1.50
N LYS A 10 9.76 -6.44 0.69
CA LYS A 10 9.57 -7.82 1.18
C LYS A 10 10.86 -8.64 1.32
N ALA A 11 12.03 -8.01 1.30
CA ALA A 11 13.31 -8.72 1.36
C ALA A 11 13.46 -9.54 2.66
N LEU A 12 13.03 -8.98 3.80
CA LEU A 12 13.04 -9.70 5.07
C LEU A 12 12.14 -10.94 5.05
N LEU A 13 10.95 -10.84 4.43
CA LEU A 13 10.03 -11.95 4.30
C LEU A 13 10.60 -13.04 3.37
N LEU A 14 11.23 -12.65 2.27
CA LEU A 14 11.93 -13.56 1.36
C LEU A 14 13.11 -14.25 2.04
N LEU A 15 13.93 -13.52 2.81
CA LEU A 15 15.05 -14.07 3.57
C LEU A 15 14.57 -15.09 4.61
N PHE A 16 13.51 -14.76 5.36
CA PHE A 16 12.92 -15.67 6.34
C PHE A 16 12.40 -16.96 5.67
N ASN A 17 11.70 -16.84 4.54
CA ASN A 17 11.22 -18.00 3.79
C ASN A 17 12.38 -18.84 3.22
N GLY A 18 13.45 -18.20 2.76
CA GLY A 18 14.66 -18.89 2.32
C GLY A 18 15.33 -19.67 3.45
N ALA A 19 15.46 -19.06 4.62
CA ALA A 19 16.00 -19.73 5.81
C ALA A 19 15.11 -20.91 6.25
N ALA A 20 13.79 -20.75 6.24
CA ALA A 20 12.84 -21.82 6.56
C ALA A 20 12.94 -22.99 5.57
N LEU A 21 13.05 -22.70 4.27
CA LEU A 21 13.22 -23.71 3.23
C LEU A 21 14.55 -24.46 3.38
N LEU A 22 15.64 -23.76 3.72
CA LEU A 22 16.93 -24.38 4.02
C LEU A 22 16.83 -25.29 5.25
N ALA A 23 16.26 -24.82 6.35
CA ALA A 23 16.07 -25.63 7.55
C ALA A 23 15.23 -26.88 7.28
N LEU A 24 14.13 -26.75 6.53
CA LEU A 24 13.29 -27.86 6.09
C LEU A 24 14.07 -28.87 5.24
N SER A 25 14.89 -28.39 4.30
CA SER A 25 15.69 -29.24 3.43
C SER A 25 16.75 -30.04 4.19
N VAL A 26 17.41 -29.43 5.18
CA VAL A 26 18.37 -30.10 6.07
C VAL A 26 17.67 -31.15 6.93
N PHE A 27 16.50 -30.82 7.50
CA PHE A 27 15.70 -31.76 8.28
C PHE A 27 15.30 -33.00 7.46
N LEU A 28 14.78 -32.78 6.24
CA LEU A 28 14.39 -33.88 5.35
C LEU A 28 15.59 -34.74 4.91
N ALA A 29 16.76 -34.13 4.72
CA ALA A 29 17.99 -34.84 4.41
C ALA A 29 18.47 -35.71 5.58
N LEU A 30 18.37 -35.23 6.83
CA LEU A 30 18.70 -36.00 8.03
C LEU A 30 17.79 -37.20 8.24
N LEU A 31 16.52 -37.13 7.80
CA LEU A 31 15.59 -38.26 7.80
C LEU A 31 15.91 -39.33 6.73
N GLY A 32 16.91 -39.12 5.89
CA GLY A 32 17.30 -40.08 4.85
C GLY A 32 16.36 -40.12 3.64
N ASN A 33 15.56 -39.06 3.42
CA ASN A 33 14.67 -38.97 2.26
C ASN A 33 15.44 -38.90 0.94
N GLN A 34 14.82 -39.39 -0.14
CA GLN A 34 15.38 -39.26 -1.49
C GLN A 34 15.51 -37.78 -1.89
N LYS A 35 16.63 -37.42 -2.51
CA LYS A 35 16.92 -36.05 -2.97
C LYS A 35 15.83 -35.49 -3.91
N THR A 36 15.18 -36.37 -4.68
CA THR A 36 14.03 -36.06 -5.55
C THR A 36 12.82 -35.56 -4.76
N ALA A 37 12.51 -36.16 -3.61
CA ALA A 37 11.41 -35.73 -2.76
C ALA A 37 11.67 -34.34 -2.16
N ILE A 38 12.91 -34.09 -1.69
CA ILE A 38 13.33 -32.78 -1.15
C ILE A 38 13.21 -31.69 -2.23
N PHE A 39 13.64 -31.98 -3.45
CA PHE A 39 13.53 -31.06 -4.58
C PHE A 39 12.08 -30.73 -4.94
N LEU A 40 11.20 -31.74 -5.01
CA LEU A 40 9.77 -31.54 -5.30
C LEU A 40 9.09 -30.67 -4.25
N ILE A 41 9.35 -30.91 -2.96
CA ILE A 41 8.80 -30.10 -1.87
C ILE A 41 9.29 -28.66 -1.97
N GLY A 42 10.59 -28.46 -2.22
CA GLY A 42 11.16 -27.13 -2.41
C GLY A 42 10.55 -26.39 -3.60
N LEU A 43 10.34 -27.07 -4.73
CA LEU A 43 9.69 -26.52 -5.92
C LEU A 43 8.26 -26.06 -5.62
N VAL A 44 7.46 -26.91 -4.97
CA VAL A 44 6.07 -26.57 -4.60
C VAL A 44 6.04 -25.38 -3.64
N TRP A 45 6.93 -25.36 -2.64
CA TRP A 45 7.03 -24.23 -1.71
C TRP A 45 7.36 -22.92 -2.41
N ILE A 46 8.35 -22.93 -3.32
CA ILE A 46 8.72 -21.76 -4.11
C ILE A 46 7.55 -21.29 -4.97
N LEU A 47 6.81 -22.21 -5.61
CA LEU A 47 5.63 -21.86 -6.42
C LEU A 47 4.53 -21.21 -5.58
N VAL A 48 4.27 -21.71 -4.37
CA VAL A 48 3.26 -21.13 -3.46
C VAL A 48 3.67 -19.72 -3.04
N VAL A 49 4.92 -19.53 -2.62
CA VAL A 49 5.45 -18.21 -2.23
C VAL A 49 5.43 -17.24 -3.42
N ALA A 50 5.83 -17.70 -4.60
CA ALA A 50 5.81 -16.90 -5.82
C ALA A 50 4.39 -16.49 -6.20
N GLY A 51 3.43 -17.42 -6.16
CA GLY A 51 2.01 -17.14 -6.41
C GLY A 51 1.44 -16.10 -5.45
N TYR A 52 1.71 -16.24 -4.15
CA TYR A 52 1.31 -15.27 -3.14
C TYR A 52 1.91 -13.87 -3.40
N LEU A 53 3.22 -13.81 -3.69
CA LEU A 53 3.90 -12.54 -3.96
C LEU A 53 3.40 -11.84 -5.22
N LEU A 54 3.13 -12.62 -6.29
CA LEU A 54 2.56 -12.11 -7.53
C LEU A 54 1.16 -11.57 -7.30
N ALA A 55 0.28 -12.32 -6.61
CA ALA A 55 -1.07 -11.87 -6.30
C ALA A 55 -1.07 -10.56 -5.50
N ASP A 56 -0.27 -10.46 -4.43
CA ASP A 56 -0.15 -9.24 -3.63
C ASP A 56 0.43 -8.08 -4.45
N TYR A 57 1.40 -8.34 -5.34
CA TYR A 57 1.95 -7.32 -6.24
C TYR A 57 0.90 -6.79 -7.23
N PHE A 58 0.12 -7.67 -7.87
CA PHE A 58 -0.91 -7.27 -8.81
C PHE A 58 -2.02 -6.46 -8.11
N LEU A 59 -2.47 -6.91 -6.93
CA LEU A 59 -3.50 -6.21 -6.16
C LEU A 59 -3.04 -4.80 -5.79
N ARG A 60 -1.81 -4.66 -5.28
CA ARG A 60 -1.21 -3.36 -4.93
C ARG A 60 -1.02 -2.49 -6.15
N ARG A 61 -0.47 -3.03 -7.23
CA ARG A 61 -0.24 -2.28 -8.45
C ARG A 61 -1.55 -1.73 -9.03
N ASN A 62 -2.62 -2.52 -8.99
CA ASN A 62 -3.93 -2.07 -9.45
C ASN A 62 -4.49 -0.97 -8.55
N TYR A 63 -4.46 -1.16 -7.23
CA TYR A 63 -4.91 -0.16 -6.26
C TYR A 63 -4.20 1.19 -6.42
N PHE A 64 -2.87 1.19 -6.52
CA PHE A 64 -2.11 2.44 -6.70
C PHE A 64 -2.33 3.09 -8.06
N ARG A 65 -2.60 2.29 -9.10
CA ARG A 65 -2.93 2.82 -10.43
C ARG A 65 -4.29 3.51 -10.42
N GLU A 66 -5.30 2.89 -9.81
CA GLU A 66 -6.64 3.49 -9.66
C GLU A 66 -6.56 4.78 -8.84
N LEU A 67 -5.79 4.79 -7.77
CA LEU A 67 -5.56 6.00 -6.97
C LEU A 67 -4.91 7.14 -7.75
N ASP A 68 -3.92 6.83 -8.57
CA ASP A 68 -3.23 7.82 -9.40
C ASP A 68 -4.17 8.40 -10.46
N GLN A 69 -5.03 7.55 -11.05
CA GLN A 69 -6.07 8.00 -11.98
C GLN A 69 -7.07 8.94 -11.30
N VAL A 70 -7.61 8.55 -10.15
CA VAL A 70 -8.53 9.40 -9.36
C VAL A 70 -7.85 10.72 -8.98
N LEU A 71 -6.58 10.69 -8.57
CA LEU A 71 -5.83 11.90 -8.24
C LEU A 71 -5.65 12.83 -9.44
N SER A 72 -5.48 12.27 -10.63
CA SER A 72 -5.31 13.04 -11.87
C SER A 72 -6.59 13.67 -12.39
N GLU A 73 -7.75 13.06 -12.11
CA GLU A 73 -9.07 13.57 -12.49
C GLU A 73 -9.65 14.57 -11.47
N LEU A 74 -9.12 14.58 -10.24
CA LEU A 74 -9.54 15.52 -9.21
C LEU A 74 -9.04 16.94 -9.51
N ASP A 75 -9.98 17.88 -9.62
CA ASP A 75 -9.69 19.31 -9.75
C ASP A 75 -8.87 19.82 -8.55
N GLN A 76 -9.28 19.44 -7.34
CA GLN A 76 -8.59 19.76 -6.10
C GLN A 76 -8.00 18.51 -5.45
N ARG A 77 -6.68 18.34 -5.57
CA ARG A 77 -5.95 17.15 -5.09
C ARG A 77 -6.12 16.85 -3.60
N TYR A 78 -6.38 17.85 -2.76
CA TYR A 78 -6.64 17.65 -1.34
C TYR A 78 -8.01 17.00 -1.06
N LEU A 79 -8.87 16.78 -2.05
CA LEU A 79 -10.11 15.99 -1.88
C LEU A 79 -9.86 14.48 -1.98
N ILE A 80 -8.63 14.04 -2.28
CA ILE A 80 -8.34 12.62 -2.49
C ILE A 80 -8.69 11.73 -1.29
N ALA A 81 -8.54 12.24 -0.07
CA ALA A 81 -8.88 11.50 1.14
C ALA A 81 -10.38 11.23 1.29
N GLU A 82 -11.23 12.04 0.66
CA GLU A 82 -12.70 11.87 0.69
C GLU A 82 -13.18 10.85 -0.35
N VAL A 83 -12.49 10.77 -1.50
CA VAL A 83 -12.83 9.85 -2.60
C VAL A 83 -12.16 8.49 -2.42
N MET A 84 -10.98 8.45 -1.82
CA MET A 84 -10.23 7.22 -1.56
C MET A 84 -10.97 6.33 -0.55
N LYS A 85 -11.20 5.07 -0.94
CA LYS A 85 -11.63 4.02 -0.01
C LYS A 85 -10.43 3.50 0.77
N PRO A 86 -10.51 3.39 2.11
CA PRO A 86 -9.39 2.85 2.90
C PRO A 86 -9.12 1.39 2.53
N GLY A 87 -7.85 1.07 2.33
CA GLY A 87 -7.39 -0.30 2.07
C GLY A 87 -7.71 -1.26 3.22
N HIS A 88 -7.65 -2.56 2.96
CA HIS A 88 -7.93 -3.59 3.95
C HIS A 88 -6.80 -3.78 4.97
N ARG A 89 -5.56 -3.40 4.60
CA ARG A 89 -4.39 -3.57 5.46
C ARG A 89 -4.34 -2.44 6.50
N LEU A 90 -3.86 -2.76 7.69
CA LEU A 90 -3.74 -1.80 8.79
C LEU A 90 -2.86 -0.59 8.42
N ALA A 91 -1.74 -0.83 7.73
CA ALA A 91 -0.88 0.24 7.22
C ALA A 91 -1.64 1.18 6.28
N ASP A 92 -2.43 0.65 5.36
CA ASP A 92 -3.19 1.44 4.38
C ASP A 92 -4.24 2.33 5.08
N ARG A 93 -4.88 1.80 6.14
CA ARG A 93 -5.83 2.57 6.97
C ARG A 93 -5.14 3.71 7.72
N LEU A 94 -3.96 3.44 8.29
CA LEU A 94 -3.19 4.45 9.01
C LEU A 94 -2.74 5.57 8.06
N TYR A 95 -2.25 5.21 6.87
CA TYR A 95 -1.90 6.21 5.85
C TYR A 95 -3.11 7.02 5.40
N TRP A 96 -4.26 6.38 5.19
CA TRP A 96 -5.50 7.07 4.87
C TRP A 96 -5.91 8.05 5.98
N GLU A 97 -5.79 7.68 7.25
CA GLU A 97 -6.15 8.56 8.36
C GLU A 97 -5.25 9.80 8.44
N ILE A 98 -3.94 9.62 8.25
CA ILE A 98 -2.98 10.73 8.18
C ILE A 98 -3.33 11.66 7.02
N LEU A 99 -3.57 11.10 5.84
CA LEU A 99 -3.94 11.87 4.65
C LEU A 99 -5.24 12.64 4.85
N ARG A 100 -6.24 12.00 5.46
CA ARG A 100 -7.53 12.63 5.78
C ARG A 100 -7.37 13.81 6.74
N LYS A 101 -6.57 13.68 7.80
CA LYS A 101 -6.31 14.78 8.73
C LYS A 101 -5.61 15.96 8.04
N SER A 102 -4.59 15.66 7.24
CA SER A 102 -3.85 16.68 6.48
C SER A 102 -4.78 17.44 5.53
N ASN A 103 -5.58 16.71 4.75
CA ASN A 103 -6.48 17.30 3.76
C ASN A 103 -7.60 18.12 4.41
N LYS A 104 -8.17 17.63 5.52
CA LYS A 104 -9.19 18.36 6.28
C LYS A 104 -8.68 19.72 6.75
N SER A 105 -7.44 19.80 7.22
CA SER A 105 -6.84 21.07 7.64
C SER A 105 -6.72 22.08 6.50
N VAL A 106 -6.48 21.63 5.27
CA VAL A 106 -6.42 22.51 4.10
C VAL A 106 -7.79 23.04 3.75
N ILE A 107 -8.80 22.16 3.73
CA ILE A 107 -10.20 22.53 3.44
C ILE A 107 -10.70 23.56 4.46
N GLU A 108 -10.49 23.30 5.75
CA GLU A 108 -10.87 24.22 6.83
C GLU A 108 -10.19 25.59 6.68
N LYS A 109 -8.92 25.61 6.24
CA LYS A 109 -8.21 26.87 6.04
C LYS A 109 -8.76 27.68 4.86
N ILE A 110 -9.17 27.01 3.78
CA ILE A 110 -9.81 27.65 2.63
C ILE A 110 -11.15 28.26 3.05
N HIS A 111 -11.99 27.51 3.77
CA HIS A 111 -13.27 28.02 4.26
C HIS A 111 -13.10 29.25 5.16
N GLN A 112 -12.12 29.24 6.06
CA GLN A 112 -11.82 30.42 6.89
C GLN A 112 -11.45 31.65 6.06
N MET A 113 -10.70 31.46 4.97
CA MET A 113 -10.32 32.57 4.09
C MET A 113 -11.53 33.11 3.33
N GLU A 114 -12.41 32.23 2.82
CA GLU A 114 -13.65 32.61 2.14
C GLU A 114 -14.60 33.38 3.07
N ASP A 115 -14.79 32.91 4.30
CA ASP A 115 -15.60 33.57 5.32
C ASP A 115 -15.05 34.96 5.65
N SER A 116 -13.73 35.09 5.83
CA SER A 116 -13.10 36.39 6.10
C SER A 116 -13.23 37.39 4.94
N GLN A 117 -13.18 36.91 3.69
CA GLN A 117 -13.40 37.76 2.52
C GLN A 117 -14.84 38.23 2.43
N LYS A 118 -15.80 37.36 2.76
CA LYS A 118 -17.22 37.69 2.78
C LYS A 118 -17.52 38.75 3.84
N GLU A 119 -17.00 38.57 5.05
CA GLU A 119 -17.16 39.55 6.14
C GLU A 119 -16.56 40.92 5.77
N TYR A 120 -15.38 40.93 5.14
CA TYR A 120 -14.77 42.16 4.64
C TYR A 120 -15.63 42.86 3.58
N LYS A 121 -16.21 42.09 2.64
CA LYS A 121 -17.08 42.62 1.60
C LYS A 121 -18.36 43.23 2.19
N GLU A 122 -19.00 42.53 3.13
CA GLU A 122 -20.19 43.02 3.85
C GLU A 122 -19.89 44.31 4.62
N TYR A 123 -18.72 44.42 5.25
CA TYR A 123 -18.29 45.64 5.92
C TYR A 123 -18.19 46.83 4.96
N VAL A 124 -17.57 46.65 3.78
CA VAL A 124 -17.46 47.71 2.77
C VAL A 124 -18.83 48.09 2.19
N GLU A 125 -19.73 47.13 1.97
CA GLU A 125 -21.08 47.41 1.47
C GLU A 125 -21.98 48.11 2.50
N SER A 126 -21.64 47.99 3.80
CA SER A 126 -22.36 48.65 4.89
C SER A 126 -21.98 50.12 5.11
N TRP A 127 -20.94 50.62 4.44
CA TRP A 127 -20.37 51.97 4.54
C TRP A 127 -20.68 52.82 3.30
#